data_AF-A0A381ZVC5-F1
#
_entry.id   AF-A0A381ZVC5-F1
#
_cell.length_a   1.000
_cell.length_b   1.000
_cell.length_c   1.000
_cell.angle_alpha   90.00
_cell.angle_beta   90.00
_cell.angle_gamma   90.00
#
_symmetry.space_group_name_H-M   'P 1'
#
loop_
_entity.id
_entity.type
_entity.pdbx_description
1 polymer ?
#
loop_
_entity_poly.entity_id
_entity_poly.type
_entity_poly.pdbx_seq_one_letter_code
_entity_poly.pdbx_strand_id
1 'polypeptide(L)'
;MKTEAFETKTSGEVTGRFSIKPAALLAAALLAAAWPGAYAAEGQGAFLSRVRQLTFEGRRSGEGYFSADGSRLIFQSEREAGNPFYQIYTLDFETGDSARVSPGHGKTTCAFFHPGGERVLFGSTHHDPQAKAKQKAELDFRASGKERRYSWDYDETMDIFSANVDGSGLRRLTTARGYDAEAGYSPDGSRIVFASTRSAYADDLSDEEKKLREVDLSYFGEIYIMNADGSGQTRLTRTAGYDGGPFFSPDGSRIVWRRFNKSGAVAEIHTMKPDGSEIRKITNFKSMSWAPYFHPSGDYIIFASNKLGFTNFELYLVDAPGQREPVRVTERAGFDGLPVFSPDGTRLCWTSNATPEKQSQLFLANWDHRGALAALGQAPERITSQAALSPGVSIDNLKEHVTYLASDELEGRRTGSKGIRKAADYIRQHLTRAGLQPIGPEQDSFDHTFEFTGGVELV
;
A
#
# COMPACT_ATOMS: atom_id res chain seq x y z
N MET A 1 61.73 5.09 -8.47
CA MET A 1 62.49 6.36 -8.66
C MET A 1 62.39 7.12 -7.35
N LYS A 2 63.53 7.52 -6.78
CA LYS A 2 63.76 8.17 -5.44
C LYS A 2 62.81 9.35 -5.19
N THR A 3 62.36 9.71 -3.98
CA THR A 3 63.06 10.18 -2.74
C THR A 3 62.04 10.21 -1.56
N GLU A 4 62.34 9.71 -0.34
CA GLU A 4 62.75 10.43 0.90
C GLU A 4 61.96 11.73 1.24
N ALA A 5 61.60 12.14 2.46
CA ALA A 5 61.46 11.61 3.84
C ALA A 5 60.94 12.78 4.72
N PHE A 6 60.37 12.49 5.92
CA PHE A 6 60.42 13.23 7.21
C PHE A 6 59.11 13.44 8.00
N GLU A 7 59.16 13.00 9.27
CA GLU A 7 58.26 13.21 10.41
C GLU A 7 58.38 14.62 11.01
N THR A 8 57.34 15.12 11.72
CA THR A 8 57.30 15.25 13.21
C THR A 8 56.07 16.01 13.74
N LYS A 9 55.62 15.60 14.94
CA LYS A 9 54.60 16.20 15.83
C LYS A 9 55.08 17.51 16.48
N THR A 10 54.17 18.43 16.83
CA THR A 10 54.03 19.01 18.19
C THR A 10 52.75 19.85 18.39
N SER A 11 52.29 19.88 19.64
CA SER A 11 51.12 20.53 20.26
C SER A 11 51.28 22.02 20.58
N GLY A 12 50.17 22.75 20.78
CA GLY A 12 50.16 24.04 21.49
C GLY A 12 48.75 24.66 21.68
N GLU A 13 48.35 24.83 22.94
CA GLU A 13 47.17 25.59 23.43
C GLU A 13 47.55 27.07 23.65
N VAL A 14 46.63 28.02 23.39
CA VAL A 14 46.69 29.39 23.95
C VAL A 14 45.29 29.86 24.33
N THR A 15 45.16 30.32 25.57
CA THR A 15 43.98 30.93 26.19
C THR A 15 44.05 32.46 26.12
N GLY A 16 42.89 33.12 26.02
CA GLY A 16 42.77 34.58 26.16
C GLY A 16 41.36 35.00 26.58
N ARG A 17 41.22 35.51 27.81
CA ARG A 17 40.03 36.19 28.37
C ARG A 17 40.30 37.69 28.40
N PHE A 18 39.32 38.53 28.03
CA PHE A 18 39.08 39.81 28.71
C PHE A 18 37.59 40.17 28.64
N SER A 19 37.12 40.77 29.73
CA SER A 19 35.74 41.02 30.13
C SER A 19 35.57 42.51 30.42
N ILE A 20 34.47 43.14 29.97
CA ILE A 20 33.90 44.35 30.59
C ILE A 20 32.37 44.31 30.46
N LYS A 21 31.68 44.42 31.60
CA LYS A 21 30.27 44.84 31.79
C LYS A 21 30.29 46.25 32.44
N PRO A 22 29.28 47.14 32.30
CA PRO A 22 28.06 47.05 33.16
C PRO A 22 26.71 47.57 32.57
N ALA A 23 25.63 46.94 33.07
CA ALA A 23 24.28 47.43 33.46
C ALA A 23 23.50 48.45 32.58
N ALA A 24 22.18 48.41 32.33
CA ALA A 24 21.03 47.72 32.94
C ALA A 24 19.78 47.79 32.02
N LEU A 25 18.72 47.09 32.47
CA LEU A 25 17.27 47.23 32.18
C LEU A 25 16.59 46.31 31.15
N LEU A 26 15.70 45.49 31.72
CA LEU A 26 14.57 44.74 31.20
C LEU A 26 14.11 45.02 29.76
N ALA A 27 14.04 43.96 28.96
CA ALA A 27 12.82 43.59 28.23
C ALA A 27 12.84 42.08 27.96
N ALA A 28 11.81 41.39 28.44
CA ALA A 28 11.53 40.02 28.04
C ALA A 28 11.10 40.02 26.57
N ALA A 29 11.89 39.37 25.71
CA ALA A 29 11.47 39.02 24.36
C ALA A 29 12.16 37.71 23.94
N LEU A 30 11.32 36.69 23.79
CA LEU A 30 11.47 35.46 23.02
C LEU A 30 12.68 35.39 22.08
N LEU A 31 13.62 34.49 22.40
CA LEU A 31 14.52 33.90 21.43
C LEU A 31 14.30 32.38 21.46
N ALA A 32 13.32 31.95 20.67
CA ALA A 32 13.28 30.60 20.15
C ALA A 32 14.46 30.47 19.17
N ALA A 33 15.63 30.11 19.71
CA ALA A 33 16.78 29.73 18.91
C ALA A 33 16.46 28.39 18.24
N ALA A 34 16.53 28.40 16.92
CA ALA A 34 16.29 27.29 16.01
C ALA A 34 17.03 26.02 16.43
N TRP A 35 16.28 25.05 16.96
CA TRP A 35 16.54 23.64 16.69
C TRP A 35 16.22 23.40 15.21
N PRO A 36 16.90 22.48 14.49
CA PRO A 36 16.43 22.00 13.19
C PRO A 36 15.10 21.27 13.45
N GLY A 37 14.03 22.04 13.39
CA GLY A 37 12.67 21.55 13.55
C GLY A 37 12.36 20.57 12.45
N ALA A 38 11.51 19.60 12.80
CA ALA A 38 10.85 18.70 11.89
C ALA A 38 10.57 19.39 10.54
N TYR A 39 11.00 18.76 9.46
CA TYR A 39 10.49 19.06 8.13
C TYR A 39 8.98 18.79 8.16
N ALA A 40 8.19 19.82 8.47
CA ALA A 40 6.77 19.82 8.16
C ALA A 40 6.69 19.88 6.64
N ALA A 41 6.38 18.74 6.00
CA ALA A 41 6.14 18.72 4.58
C ALA A 41 4.92 19.61 4.28
N GLU A 42 5.11 20.69 3.53
CA GLU A 42 4.00 21.45 2.96
C GLU A 42 3.17 20.50 2.06
N GLY A 43 1.85 20.46 2.27
CA GLY A 43 0.91 19.55 1.59
C GLY A 43 0.46 18.32 2.40
N GLN A 44 0.38 18.40 3.73
CA GLN A 44 -0.16 17.32 4.56
C GLN A 44 -1.69 17.44 4.64
N GLY A 45 -2.40 16.40 4.17
CA GLY A 45 -3.85 16.44 4.01
C GLY A 45 -4.61 16.58 5.33
N ALA A 46 -5.88 16.93 5.22
CA ALA A 46 -6.74 17.50 6.28
C ALA A 46 -6.85 16.71 7.60
N PHE A 47 -6.32 15.49 7.67
CA PHE A 47 -6.49 14.58 8.82
C PHE A 47 -5.22 14.34 9.64
N LEU A 48 -4.06 14.83 9.18
CA LEU A 48 -2.77 14.56 9.80
C LEU A 48 -2.23 15.80 10.51
N SER A 49 -1.81 15.64 11.77
CA SER A 49 -1.10 16.68 12.50
C SER A 49 0.07 16.12 13.30
N ARG A 50 1.04 16.97 13.63
CA ARG A 50 2.28 16.58 14.35
C ARG A 50 3.02 15.42 13.68
N VAL A 51 3.07 15.43 12.36
CA VAL A 51 3.80 14.44 11.57
C VAL A 51 5.28 14.46 11.96
N ARG A 52 5.84 13.29 12.25
CA ARG A 52 7.26 13.10 12.55
C ARG A 52 7.78 11.78 11.98
N GLN A 53 9.02 11.80 11.52
CA GLN A 53 9.76 10.57 11.19
C GLN A 53 10.11 9.82 12.48
N LEU A 54 9.89 8.52 12.49
CA LEU A 54 10.07 7.65 13.64
C LEU A 54 11.37 6.84 13.56
N THR A 55 11.79 6.44 12.36
CA THR A 55 13.01 5.66 12.15
C THR A 55 14.03 6.43 11.32
N PHE A 56 15.27 6.49 11.80
CA PHE A 56 16.39 7.19 11.14
C PHE A 56 17.54 6.25 10.79
N GLU A 57 17.59 5.07 11.44
CA GLU A 57 18.65 4.09 11.24
C GLU A 57 18.42 3.22 10.02
N GLY A 58 19.52 2.81 9.40
CA GLY A 58 19.52 1.87 8.29
C GLY A 58 19.10 2.48 6.96
N ARG A 59 19.15 1.66 5.92
CA ARG A 59 18.87 2.06 4.54
C ARG A 59 17.38 2.30 4.28
N ARG A 60 16.53 1.60 5.04
CA ARG A 60 15.06 1.69 4.93
C ARG A 60 14.37 0.93 6.06
N SER A 61 13.19 1.41 6.43
CA SER A 61 12.27 0.77 7.36
C SER A 61 10.83 0.93 6.85
N GLY A 62 9.95 0.00 7.21
CA GLY A 62 8.54 0.08 6.84
C GLY A 62 7.68 -0.94 7.61
N GLU A 63 6.40 -1.03 7.24
CA GLU A 63 5.45 -2.00 7.83
C GLU A 63 5.40 -1.96 9.36
N GLY A 64 5.04 -0.81 9.93
CA GLY A 64 4.95 -0.63 11.37
C GLY A 64 3.56 -0.97 11.92
N TYR A 65 3.47 -1.95 12.83
CA TYR A 65 2.24 -2.37 13.50
C TYR A 65 2.29 -2.15 15.00
N PHE A 66 1.22 -1.59 15.56
CA PHE A 66 1.15 -1.30 17.00
C PHE A 66 0.93 -2.57 17.82
N SER A 67 1.46 -2.61 19.04
CA SER A 67 0.98 -3.52 20.08
C SER A 67 -0.45 -3.17 20.49
N ALA A 68 -1.18 -4.13 21.08
CA ALA A 68 -2.60 -3.94 21.44
C ALA A 68 -2.86 -2.79 22.43
N ASP A 69 -1.90 -2.50 23.30
CA ASP A 69 -1.91 -1.37 24.24
C ASP A 69 -1.38 -0.06 23.62
N GLY A 70 -0.88 -0.11 22.38
CA GLY A 70 -0.33 1.04 21.66
C GLY A 70 1.00 1.57 22.19
N SER A 71 1.65 0.86 23.12
CA SER A 71 2.92 1.26 23.75
C SER A 71 4.16 0.96 22.91
N ARG A 72 4.05 0.00 21.99
CA ARG A 72 5.15 -0.47 21.13
C ARG A 72 4.74 -0.53 19.67
N LEU A 73 5.74 -0.56 18.79
CA LEU A 73 5.62 -0.82 17.36
C LEU A 73 6.50 -2.01 16.99
N ILE A 74 6.04 -2.87 16.09
CA ILE A 74 6.86 -3.90 15.45
C ILE A 74 6.96 -3.59 13.96
N PHE A 75 8.15 -3.71 13.39
CA PHE A 75 8.41 -3.24 12.03
C PHE A 75 9.60 -3.94 11.40
N GLN A 76 9.73 -3.80 10.07
CA GLN A 76 10.87 -4.33 9.33
C GLN A 76 11.88 -3.22 9.02
N SER A 77 13.18 -3.53 9.15
CA SER A 77 14.25 -2.57 8.90
C SER A 77 15.52 -3.22 8.36
N GLU A 78 16.14 -2.55 7.41
CA GLU A 78 17.42 -2.94 6.82
C GLU A 78 18.52 -2.04 7.40
N ARG A 79 18.95 -2.35 8.63
CA ARG A 79 19.83 -1.47 9.44
C ARG A 79 21.16 -2.06 9.86
N GLU A 80 21.36 -3.36 9.71
CA GLU A 80 22.60 -4.02 10.14
C GLU A 80 23.61 -4.07 9.01
N ALA A 81 24.84 -3.60 9.24
CA ALA A 81 25.89 -3.61 8.22
C ALA A 81 26.20 -5.02 7.68
N GLY A 82 26.08 -6.06 8.52
CA GLY A 82 26.32 -7.45 8.15
C GLY A 82 25.12 -8.18 7.52
N ASN A 83 23.94 -7.52 7.43
CA ASN A 83 22.73 -8.14 6.90
C ASN A 83 22.06 -7.23 5.84
N PRO A 84 22.08 -7.62 4.55
CA PRO A 84 21.48 -6.86 3.46
C PRO A 84 19.95 -7.05 3.36
N PHE A 85 19.33 -7.83 4.24
CA PHE A 85 17.90 -8.10 4.22
C PHE A 85 17.19 -7.44 5.39
N TYR A 86 15.89 -7.19 5.21
CA TYR A 86 15.02 -6.77 6.30
C TYR A 86 15.09 -7.77 7.46
N GLN A 87 15.23 -7.23 8.66
CA GLN A 87 15.05 -7.92 9.93
C GLN A 87 13.89 -7.26 10.69
N ILE A 88 13.29 -8.00 11.64
CA ILE A 88 12.14 -7.53 12.41
C ILE A 88 12.61 -6.95 13.73
N TYR A 89 12.10 -5.77 14.06
CA TYR A 89 12.43 -5.02 15.26
C TYR A 89 11.16 -4.58 15.98
N THR A 90 11.28 -4.46 17.29
CA THR A 90 10.33 -3.69 18.10
C THR A 90 10.89 -2.30 18.37
N LEU A 91 10.01 -1.33 18.61
CA LEU A 91 10.30 0.00 19.11
C LEU A 91 9.34 0.29 20.27
N ASP A 92 9.88 0.73 21.40
CA ASP A 92 9.10 1.18 22.55
C ASP A 92 8.93 2.69 22.52
N PHE A 93 7.68 3.18 22.62
CA PHE A 93 7.39 4.62 22.50
C PHE A 93 7.74 5.42 23.75
N GLU A 94 7.87 4.79 24.91
CA GLU A 94 8.20 5.45 26.17
C GLU A 94 9.71 5.66 26.29
N THR A 95 10.48 4.61 26.03
CA THR A 95 11.95 4.60 26.16
C THR A 95 12.66 5.03 24.87
N GLY A 96 12.03 4.80 23.71
CA GLY A 96 12.67 4.93 22.40
C GLY A 96 13.57 3.74 22.02
N ASP A 97 13.64 2.71 22.87
CA ASP A 97 14.50 1.56 22.64
C ASP A 97 13.98 0.71 21.47
N SER A 98 14.92 0.23 20.65
CA SER A 98 14.63 -0.71 19.56
C SER A 98 15.41 -2.00 19.73
N ALA A 99 14.75 -3.14 19.56
CA ALA A 99 15.36 -4.46 19.71
C ALA A 99 14.97 -5.39 18.56
N ARG A 100 15.95 -6.14 18.03
CA ARG A 100 15.70 -7.16 17.00
C ARG A 100 14.96 -8.35 17.61
N VAL A 101 13.89 -8.77 16.95
CA VAL A 101 13.10 -9.96 17.32
C VAL A 101 13.43 -11.14 16.41
N SER A 102 13.79 -10.88 15.15
CA SER A 102 14.15 -11.93 14.20
C SER A 102 15.56 -12.51 14.43
N PRO A 103 15.86 -13.69 13.85
CA PRO A 103 17.14 -14.39 14.09
C PRO A 103 18.41 -13.65 13.64
N GLY A 104 18.31 -12.64 12.75
CA GLY A 104 19.46 -11.88 12.26
C GLY A 104 20.12 -12.46 11.00
N HIS A 105 19.56 -13.52 10.41
CA HIS A 105 19.96 -14.06 9.11
C HIS A 105 18.74 -14.54 8.33
N GLY A 106 18.92 -14.72 7.02
CA GLY A 106 17.80 -14.97 6.11
C GLY A 106 16.93 -13.72 5.94
N LYS A 107 15.93 -13.82 5.07
CA LYS A 107 14.96 -12.75 4.83
C LYS A 107 13.89 -12.78 5.90
N THR A 108 13.31 -11.63 6.20
CA THR A 108 12.11 -11.52 7.04
C THR A 108 11.16 -10.45 6.51
N THR A 109 9.88 -10.57 6.85
CA THR A 109 8.84 -9.62 6.40
C THR A 109 7.58 -9.72 7.27
N CYS A 110 6.71 -8.71 7.19
CA CYS A 110 5.32 -8.74 7.63
C CYS A 110 5.13 -9.27 9.06
N ALA A 111 5.66 -8.52 10.02
CA ALA A 111 5.55 -8.87 11.43
C ALA A 111 4.27 -8.33 12.08
N PHE A 112 3.79 -8.97 13.13
CA PHE A 112 2.58 -8.54 13.83
C PHE A 112 2.60 -8.97 15.30
N PHE A 113 2.08 -8.14 16.21
CA PHE A 113 1.93 -8.52 17.62
C PHE A 113 0.73 -9.45 17.81
N HIS A 114 0.89 -10.48 18.63
CA HIS A 114 -0.27 -11.18 19.19
C HIS A 114 -1.05 -10.21 20.10
N PRO A 115 -2.39 -10.17 20.07
CA PRO A 115 -3.19 -9.26 20.90
C PRO A 115 -2.93 -9.39 22.41
N GLY A 116 -2.52 -10.58 22.86
CA GLY A 116 -2.07 -10.82 24.24
C GLY A 116 -0.72 -10.20 24.62
N GLY A 117 0.02 -9.57 23.68
CA GLY A 117 1.19 -8.73 23.96
C GLY A 117 2.53 -9.43 24.21
N GLU A 118 2.54 -10.74 24.45
CA GLU A 118 3.76 -11.51 24.79
C GLU A 118 4.48 -12.10 23.57
N ARG A 119 3.75 -12.28 22.46
CA ARG A 119 4.26 -12.93 21.26
C ARG A 119 4.10 -12.05 20.03
N VAL A 120 4.91 -12.36 19.03
CA VAL A 120 4.84 -11.78 17.70
C VAL A 120 4.81 -12.92 16.68
N LEU A 121 4.36 -12.60 15.47
CA LEU A 121 4.60 -13.43 14.28
C LEU A 121 5.38 -12.64 13.23
N PHE A 122 6.04 -13.34 12.31
CA PHE A 122 6.69 -12.77 11.12
C PHE A 122 7.02 -13.88 10.10
N GLY A 123 7.12 -13.51 8.82
CA GLY A 123 7.66 -14.40 7.78
C GLY A 123 9.19 -14.45 7.84
N SER A 124 9.79 -15.63 7.65
CA SER A 124 11.25 -15.76 7.59
C SER A 124 11.77 -16.97 6.79
N THR A 125 12.93 -16.78 6.14
CA THR A 125 13.69 -17.84 5.46
C THR A 125 14.91 -18.31 6.26
N HIS A 126 15.07 -17.93 7.53
CA HIS A 126 16.27 -18.24 8.33
C HIS A 126 16.55 -19.76 8.47
N HIS A 127 15.54 -20.59 8.26
CA HIS A 127 15.63 -22.05 8.34
C HIS A 127 16.18 -22.68 7.04
N ASP A 128 16.22 -21.93 5.94
CA ASP A 128 16.81 -22.38 4.68
C ASP A 128 18.32 -22.63 4.89
N PRO A 129 18.84 -23.84 4.60
CA PRO A 129 20.26 -24.14 4.66
C PRO A 129 21.13 -23.18 3.82
N GLN A 130 20.56 -22.58 2.77
CA GLN A 130 21.24 -21.60 1.92
C GLN A 130 21.10 -20.15 2.39
N ALA A 131 20.37 -19.85 3.47
CA ALA A 131 20.08 -18.48 3.90
C ALA A 131 21.34 -17.62 4.05
N LYS A 132 22.38 -18.15 4.70
CA LYS A 132 23.67 -17.45 4.88
C LYS A 132 24.44 -17.28 3.57
N ALA A 133 24.37 -18.27 2.68
CA ALA A 133 25.01 -18.19 1.36
C ALA A 133 24.32 -17.12 0.48
N LYS A 134 22.98 -17.10 0.47
CA LYS A 134 22.17 -16.06 -0.19
C LYS A 134 22.49 -14.66 0.35
N GLN A 135 22.67 -14.54 1.68
CA GLN A 135 23.05 -13.30 2.34
C GLN A 135 24.42 -12.79 1.87
N LYS A 136 25.41 -13.69 1.83
CA LYS A 136 26.74 -13.36 1.30
C LYS A 136 26.67 -12.93 -0.17
N ALA A 137 25.94 -13.68 -0.99
CA ALA A 137 25.79 -13.38 -2.41
C ALA A 137 25.17 -11.99 -2.66
N GLU A 138 24.20 -11.59 -1.83
CA GLU A 138 23.61 -10.25 -1.91
C GLU A 138 24.61 -9.14 -1.53
N LEU A 139 25.42 -9.36 -0.48
CA LEU A 139 26.47 -8.41 -0.11
C LEU A 139 27.53 -8.29 -1.22
N ASP A 140 27.98 -9.41 -1.78
CA ASP A 140 28.93 -9.43 -2.89
C ASP A 140 28.34 -8.72 -4.13
N PHE A 141 27.06 -8.93 -4.44
CA PHE A 141 26.37 -8.27 -5.54
C PHE A 141 26.35 -6.75 -5.34
N ARG A 142 25.99 -6.27 -4.14
CA ARG A 142 25.99 -4.83 -3.84
C ARG A 142 27.38 -4.22 -3.89
N ALA A 143 28.39 -4.94 -3.39
CA ALA A 143 29.78 -4.51 -3.45
C ALA A 143 30.31 -4.41 -4.89
N SER A 144 29.72 -5.16 -5.83
CA SER A 144 30.09 -5.07 -7.25
C SER A 144 29.63 -3.77 -7.94
N GLY A 145 28.79 -2.95 -7.29
CA GLY A 145 28.22 -1.72 -7.87
C GLY A 145 27.15 -1.96 -8.94
N LYS A 146 26.78 -3.21 -9.20
CA LYS A 146 25.68 -3.55 -10.10
C LYS A 146 24.34 -3.18 -9.48
N GLU A 147 23.44 -2.68 -10.31
CA GLU A 147 22.06 -2.39 -9.93
C GLU A 147 21.10 -3.39 -10.57
N ARG A 148 20.00 -3.67 -9.86
CA ARG A 148 18.86 -4.40 -10.40
C ARG A 148 17.58 -3.66 -10.04
N ARG A 149 16.59 -3.70 -10.93
CA ARG A 149 15.27 -3.19 -10.61
C ARG A 149 14.73 -3.96 -9.41
N TYR A 150 14.15 -3.24 -8.46
CA TYR A 150 13.49 -3.87 -7.32
C TYR A 150 12.35 -4.76 -7.79
N SER A 151 12.32 -5.99 -7.26
CA SER A 151 11.19 -6.91 -7.34
C SER A 151 10.98 -7.47 -5.94
N TRP A 152 9.72 -7.59 -5.53
CA TRP A 152 9.42 -8.40 -4.36
C TRP A 152 9.82 -9.84 -4.63
N ASP A 153 10.40 -10.47 -3.63
CA ASP A 153 10.94 -11.82 -3.74
C ASP A 153 10.02 -12.78 -2.99
N TYR A 154 9.25 -13.57 -3.75
CA TYR A 154 8.36 -14.60 -3.24
C TYR A 154 9.16 -15.89 -2.96
N ASP A 155 10.12 -15.80 -2.03
CA ASP A 155 11.04 -16.89 -1.70
C ASP A 155 10.25 -18.14 -1.26
N GLU A 156 10.50 -19.26 -1.92
CA GLU A 156 9.76 -20.52 -1.74
C GLU A 156 10.02 -21.23 -0.40
N THR A 157 10.95 -20.69 0.38
CA THR A 157 11.28 -21.13 1.74
C THR A 157 10.80 -20.15 2.80
N MET A 158 9.96 -19.17 2.44
CA MET A 158 9.41 -18.22 3.41
C MET A 158 8.31 -18.90 4.20
N ASP A 159 8.52 -19.03 5.51
CA ASP A 159 7.50 -19.54 6.44
C ASP A 159 7.16 -18.54 7.51
N ILE A 160 5.98 -18.71 8.11
CA ILE A 160 5.53 -17.93 9.25
C ILE A 160 6.09 -18.55 10.53
N PHE A 161 6.69 -17.72 11.36
CA PHE A 161 7.17 -18.05 12.69
C PHE A 161 6.48 -17.20 13.73
N SER A 162 6.38 -17.72 14.96
CA SER A 162 6.08 -16.93 16.15
C SER A 162 7.26 -16.93 17.10
N ALA A 163 7.45 -15.85 17.85
CA ALA A 163 8.46 -15.72 18.89
C ALA A 163 7.91 -14.91 20.07
N ASN A 164 8.59 -14.97 21.20
CA ASN A 164 8.42 -13.96 22.26
C ASN A 164 8.91 -12.60 21.74
N VAL A 165 8.47 -11.50 22.34
CA VAL A 165 8.87 -10.14 21.90
C VAL A 165 10.39 -9.91 22.01
N ASP A 166 11.08 -10.62 22.89
CA ASP A 166 12.55 -10.59 23.02
C ASP A 166 13.29 -11.46 21.98
N GLY A 167 12.56 -12.11 21.07
CA GLY A 167 13.10 -13.01 20.04
C GLY A 167 13.33 -14.46 20.49
N SER A 168 13.14 -14.76 21.78
CA SER A 168 13.23 -16.13 22.30
C SER A 168 11.99 -16.96 21.94
N GLY A 169 12.04 -18.28 22.18
CA GLY A 169 10.87 -19.15 22.03
C GLY A 169 10.33 -19.23 20.59
N LEU A 170 11.22 -19.18 19.61
CA LEU A 170 10.90 -19.23 18.18
C LEU A 170 10.23 -20.56 17.82
N ARG A 171 9.08 -20.49 17.13
CA ARG A 171 8.27 -21.63 16.68
C ARG A 171 7.84 -21.41 15.23
N ARG A 172 8.12 -22.39 14.37
CA ARG A 172 7.65 -22.44 12.98
C ARG A 172 6.16 -22.83 12.95
N LEU A 173 5.33 -22.06 12.26
CA LEU A 173 3.88 -22.27 12.15
C LEU A 173 3.46 -22.86 10.79
N THR A 174 4.26 -22.62 9.75
CA THR A 174 4.04 -23.19 8.40
C THR A 174 5.28 -23.92 7.91
N THR A 175 5.08 -24.89 7.01
CA THR A 175 6.17 -25.66 6.39
C THR A 175 5.91 -25.95 4.92
N ALA A 176 4.90 -25.32 4.32
CA ALA A 176 4.55 -25.56 2.94
C ALA A 176 5.59 -24.89 2.03
N ARG A 177 5.97 -25.56 0.94
CA ARG A 177 6.81 -24.91 -0.06
C ARG A 177 6.03 -23.77 -0.70
N GLY A 178 6.63 -22.58 -0.73
CA GLY A 178 6.01 -21.36 -1.21
C GLY A 178 6.35 -20.17 -0.33
N TYR A 179 5.73 -19.04 -0.64
CA TYR A 179 5.86 -17.82 0.11
C TYR A 179 4.72 -17.72 1.11
N ASP A 180 4.92 -18.12 2.36
CA ASP A 180 3.96 -17.93 3.46
C ASP A 180 4.36 -16.68 4.26
N ALA A 181 3.59 -15.60 4.13
CA ALA A 181 3.87 -14.32 4.78
C ALA A 181 2.63 -13.43 4.89
N GLU A 182 2.82 -12.14 5.13
CA GLU A 182 1.73 -11.14 5.21
C GLU A 182 0.67 -11.54 6.22
N ALA A 183 1.13 -12.09 7.34
CA ALA A 183 0.27 -12.69 8.35
C ALA A 183 -0.21 -11.65 9.36
N GLY A 184 -1.44 -11.82 9.86
CA GLY A 184 -2.03 -11.00 10.91
C GLY A 184 -2.90 -11.84 11.84
N TYR A 185 -2.83 -11.57 13.14
CA TYR A 185 -3.69 -12.21 14.13
C TYR A 185 -5.13 -11.66 14.06
N SER A 186 -6.11 -12.52 14.37
CA SER A 186 -7.47 -12.07 14.69
C SER A 186 -7.47 -11.24 15.98
N PRO A 187 -8.48 -10.37 16.22
CA PRO A 187 -8.51 -9.50 17.40
C PRO A 187 -8.49 -10.26 18.74
N ASP A 188 -9.06 -11.48 18.77
CA ASP A 188 -9.03 -12.39 19.92
C ASP A 188 -7.74 -13.22 20.03
N GLY A 189 -6.84 -13.11 19.04
CA GLY A 189 -5.58 -13.85 18.96
C GLY A 189 -5.71 -15.33 18.61
N SER A 190 -6.92 -15.85 18.38
CA SER A 190 -7.15 -17.28 18.19
C SER A 190 -6.78 -17.78 16.79
N ARG A 191 -6.77 -16.91 15.79
CA ARG A 191 -6.57 -17.23 14.37
C ARG A 191 -5.50 -16.33 13.74
N ILE A 192 -4.94 -16.81 12.64
CA ILE A 192 -4.01 -16.08 11.78
C ILE A 192 -4.54 -16.12 10.35
N VAL A 193 -4.65 -14.95 9.70
CA VAL A 193 -4.86 -14.86 8.26
C VAL A 193 -3.53 -14.51 7.60
N PHE A 194 -3.23 -15.06 6.43
CA PHE A 194 -1.94 -14.88 5.76
C PHE A 194 -2.03 -15.07 4.24
N ALA A 195 -1.01 -14.61 3.52
CA ALA A 195 -0.86 -14.86 2.08
C ALA A 195 0.06 -16.07 1.85
N SER A 196 -0.27 -16.90 0.85
CA SER A 196 0.54 -18.05 0.46
C SER A 196 0.59 -18.25 -1.05
N THR A 197 1.76 -18.58 -1.59
CA THR A 197 1.91 -19.06 -2.98
C THR A 197 2.03 -20.58 -3.10
N ARG A 198 1.71 -21.33 -2.04
CA ARG A 198 1.87 -22.81 -2.02
C ARG A 198 1.13 -23.54 -3.14
N SER A 199 0.07 -22.94 -3.68
CA SER A 199 -0.66 -23.51 -4.82
C SER A 199 0.18 -23.55 -6.11
N ALA A 200 1.24 -22.76 -6.22
CA ALA A 200 2.23 -22.86 -7.30
C ALA A 200 2.99 -24.19 -7.32
N TYR A 201 2.90 -24.98 -6.25
CA TYR A 201 3.61 -26.25 -6.11
C TYR A 201 2.68 -27.45 -6.04
N ALA A 202 1.42 -27.28 -6.46
CA ALA A 202 0.48 -28.39 -6.62
C ALA A 202 0.92 -29.31 -7.78
N ASP A 203 0.57 -30.59 -7.68
CA ASP A 203 0.94 -31.61 -8.68
C ASP A 203 0.11 -31.49 -9.98
N ASP A 204 -1.05 -30.83 -9.92
CA ASP A 204 -2.07 -30.79 -10.97
C ASP A 204 -2.12 -29.47 -11.77
N LEU A 205 -1.02 -28.71 -11.78
CA LEU A 205 -0.94 -27.48 -12.58
C LEU A 205 -1.11 -27.74 -14.09
N SER A 206 -1.90 -26.88 -14.75
CA SER A 206 -1.95 -26.81 -16.21
C SER A 206 -0.61 -26.39 -16.81
N ASP A 207 -0.40 -26.63 -18.10
CA ASP A 207 0.84 -26.23 -18.78
C ASP A 207 1.02 -24.70 -18.83
N GLU A 208 -0.07 -23.94 -18.80
CA GLU A 208 0.00 -22.48 -18.68
C GLU A 208 0.42 -22.04 -17.29
N GLU A 209 -0.10 -22.67 -16.24
CA GLU A 209 0.30 -22.39 -14.85
C GLU A 209 1.76 -22.79 -14.58
N LYS A 210 2.23 -23.91 -15.13
CA LYS A 210 3.65 -24.29 -15.03
C LYS A 210 4.56 -23.20 -15.61
N LYS A 211 4.20 -22.62 -16.76
CA LYS A 211 4.93 -21.49 -17.36
C LYS A 211 4.83 -20.23 -16.52
N LEU A 212 3.63 -19.90 -16.03
CA LEU A 212 3.41 -18.73 -15.17
C LEU A 212 4.25 -18.82 -13.90
N ARG A 213 4.37 -20.00 -13.29
CA ARG A 213 5.22 -20.22 -12.11
C ARG A 213 6.68 -19.86 -12.36
N GLU A 214 7.20 -20.06 -13.58
CA GLU A 214 8.60 -19.75 -13.87
C GLU A 214 8.86 -18.24 -14.04
N VAL A 215 7.84 -17.46 -14.37
CA VAL A 215 7.99 -16.03 -14.73
C VAL A 215 7.33 -15.06 -13.76
N ASP A 216 6.30 -15.50 -13.03
CA ASP A 216 5.52 -14.70 -12.10
C ASP A 216 4.90 -15.57 -11.00
N LEU A 217 5.68 -15.85 -9.94
CA LEU A 217 5.19 -16.58 -8.77
C LEU A 217 4.03 -15.89 -8.06
N SER A 218 3.92 -14.55 -8.17
CA SER A 218 2.90 -13.77 -7.46
C SER A 218 1.48 -14.12 -7.93
N TYR A 219 1.37 -14.60 -9.17
CA TYR A 219 0.11 -15.08 -9.76
C TYR A 219 -0.62 -16.12 -8.90
N PHE A 220 0.12 -16.88 -8.08
CA PHE A 220 -0.40 -17.93 -7.21
C PHE A 220 -0.65 -17.48 -5.78
N GLY A 221 -0.46 -16.20 -5.46
CA GLY A 221 -0.66 -15.71 -4.10
C GLY A 221 -2.13 -15.65 -3.74
N GLU A 222 -2.46 -16.26 -2.61
CA GLU A 222 -3.83 -16.48 -2.16
C GLU A 222 -3.96 -16.29 -0.66
N ILE A 223 -5.20 -16.02 -0.21
CA ILE A 223 -5.46 -15.84 1.21
C ILE A 223 -5.75 -17.17 1.87
N TYR A 224 -5.09 -17.42 2.99
CA TYR A 224 -5.28 -18.57 3.86
C TYR A 224 -5.58 -18.11 5.29
N ILE A 225 -6.19 -19.00 6.05
CA ILE A 225 -6.45 -18.82 7.48
C ILE A 225 -6.07 -20.07 8.25
N MET A 226 -5.58 -19.91 9.47
CA MET A 226 -5.21 -21.02 10.36
C MET A 226 -5.47 -20.67 11.83
N ASN A 227 -5.40 -21.66 12.71
CA ASN A 227 -5.34 -21.43 14.16
C ASN A 227 -4.00 -20.77 14.53
N ALA A 228 -3.96 -20.03 15.63
CA ALA A 228 -2.76 -19.32 16.09
C ALA A 228 -1.55 -20.24 16.38
N ASP A 229 -1.80 -21.54 16.59
CA ASP A 229 -0.77 -22.56 16.78
C ASP A 229 -0.23 -23.16 15.45
N GLY A 230 -0.76 -22.73 14.30
CA GLY A 230 -0.38 -23.19 12.97
C GLY A 230 -1.24 -24.33 12.41
N SER A 231 -2.14 -24.91 13.22
CA SER A 231 -3.04 -25.99 12.78
C SER A 231 -4.25 -25.48 12.00
N GLY A 232 -4.98 -26.37 11.34
CA GLY A 232 -6.27 -26.03 10.71
C GLY A 232 -6.19 -25.09 9.49
N GLN A 233 -5.07 -25.15 8.74
CA GLN A 233 -4.86 -24.25 7.61
C GLN A 233 -5.89 -24.47 6.49
N THR A 234 -6.57 -23.40 6.07
CA THR A 234 -7.65 -23.42 5.08
C THR A 234 -7.44 -22.31 4.05
N ARG A 235 -7.53 -22.65 2.76
CA ARG A 235 -7.45 -21.70 1.62
C ARG A 235 -8.79 -20.98 1.45
N LEU A 236 -8.79 -19.65 1.49
CA LEU A 236 -9.99 -18.81 1.36
C LEU A 236 -10.22 -18.29 -0.06
N THR A 237 -9.17 -18.04 -0.85
CA THR A 237 -9.30 -17.55 -2.24
C THR A 237 -8.72 -18.53 -3.26
N ARG A 238 -9.27 -18.50 -4.49
CA ARG A 238 -8.96 -19.40 -5.63
C ARG A 238 -8.97 -18.67 -6.97
N THR A 239 -8.79 -17.35 -6.95
CA THR A 239 -8.95 -16.50 -8.13
C THR A 239 -7.60 -16.28 -8.80
N ALA A 240 -7.58 -16.32 -10.13
CA ALA A 240 -6.40 -15.99 -10.93
C ALA A 240 -5.90 -14.57 -10.64
N GLY A 241 -4.59 -14.44 -10.42
CA GLY A 241 -3.93 -13.21 -10.00
C GLY A 241 -3.57 -13.22 -8.52
N TYR A 242 -2.85 -12.19 -8.09
CA TYR A 242 -2.32 -12.12 -6.74
C TYR A 242 -3.34 -11.57 -5.73
N ASP A 243 -3.68 -12.37 -4.72
CA ASP A 243 -4.30 -11.92 -3.48
C ASP A 243 -3.26 -11.86 -2.36
N GLY A 244 -3.20 -10.74 -1.61
CA GLY A 244 -2.23 -10.58 -0.53
C GLY A 244 -2.60 -9.56 0.53
N GLY A 245 -1.76 -9.39 1.54
CA GLY A 245 -1.89 -8.45 2.66
C GLY A 245 -3.22 -8.51 3.39
N PRO A 246 -3.66 -9.69 3.86
CA PRO A 246 -4.91 -9.80 4.58
C PRO A 246 -4.79 -9.30 6.02
N PHE A 247 -5.83 -8.62 6.51
CA PHE A 247 -6.00 -8.25 7.92
C PHE A 247 -7.44 -8.48 8.36
N PHE A 248 -7.66 -8.79 9.64
CA PHE A 248 -9.01 -8.83 10.20
C PHE A 248 -9.55 -7.41 10.42
N SER A 249 -10.87 -7.27 10.38
CA SER A 249 -11.57 -6.12 10.93
C SER A 249 -11.42 -6.09 12.47
N PRO A 250 -11.60 -4.92 13.12
CA PRO A 250 -11.39 -4.79 14.57
C PRO A 250 -12.31 -5.68 15.41
N ASP A 251 -13.50 -6.00 14.89
CA ASP A 251 -14.48 -6.91 15.50
C ASP A 251 -14.27 -8.39 15.10
N GLY A 252 -13.30 -8.67 14.22
CA GLY A 252 -13.02 -10.01 13.70
C GLY A 252 -14.06 -10.56 12.71
N SER A 253 -15.10 -9.79 12.38
CA SER A 253 -16.21 -10.27 11.55
C SER A 253 -15.89 -10.34 10.06
N ARG A 254 -14.84 -9.65 9.61
CA ARG A 254 -14.37 -9.62 8.23
C ARG A 254 -12.85 -9.69 8.12
N ILE A 255 -12.39 -10.05 6.92
CA ILE A 255 -11.01 -9.97 6.47
C ILE A 255 -10.98 -8.97 5.32
N VAL A 256 -10.04 -8.03 5.33
CA VAL A 256 -9.72 -7.13 4.21
C VAL A 256 -8.42 -7.56 3.55
N TRP A 257 -8.33 -7.49 2.23
CA TRP A 257 -7.09 -7.78 1.49
C TRP A 257 -7.06 -7.02 0.16
N ARG A 258 -5.92 -7.06 -0.53
CA ARG A 258 -5.79 -6.57 -1.91
C ARG A 258 -5.90 -7.72 -2.90
N ARG A 259 -6.61 -7.48 -4.00
CA ARG A 259 -6.72 -8.41 -5.14
C ARG A 259 -6.21 -7.76 -6.41
N PHE A 260 -5.23 -8.37 -7.04
CA PHE A 260 -4.78 -8.00 -8.37
C PHE A 260 -5.65 -8.66 -9.43
N ASN A 261 -5.83 -7.97 -10.56
CA ASN A 261 -6.38 -8.61 -11.75
C ASN A 261 -5.34 -9.54 -12.40
N LYS A 262 -5.77 -10.36 -13.38
CA LYS A 262 -4.90 -11.31 -14.08
C LYS A 262 -3.63 -10.67 -14.67
N SER A 263 -3.69 -9.41 -15.08
CA SER A 263 -2.55 -8.71 -15.68
C SER A 263 -1.58 -8.10 -14.66
N GLY A 264 -1.89 -8.12 -13.36
CA GLY A 264 -1.10 -7.48 -12.31
C GLY A 264 -1.09 -5.95 -12.33
N ALA A 265 -1.83 -5.31 -13.24
CA ALA A 265 -1.77 -3.87 -13.45
C ALA A 265 -2.68 -3.06 -12.51
N VAL A 266 -3.75 -3.69 -12.04
CA VAL A 266 -4.76 -3.06 -11.18
C VAL A 266 -4.95 -3.93 -9.95
N ALA A 267 -4.97 -3.30 -8.78
CA ALA A 267 -5.27 -3.93 -7.51
C ALA A 267 -6.45 -3.23 -6.85
N GLU A 268 -7.34 -3.99 -6.24
CA GLU A 268 -8.54 -3.47 -5.59
C GLU A 268 -8.67 -4.07 -4.20
N ILE A 269 -9.13 -3.27 -3.24
CA ILE A 269 -9.42 -3.72 -1.89
C ILE A 269 -10.70 -4.55 -1.91
N HIS A 270 -10.69 -5.69 -1.23
CA HIS A 270 -11.84 -6.55 -1.04
C HIS A 270 -12.01 -6.90 0.44
N THR A 271 -13.23 -7.29 0.82
CA THR A 271 -13.53 -7.89 2.13
C THR A 271 -14.32 -9.18 2.00
N MET A 272 -14.26 -10.04 3.01
CA MET A 272 -14.97 -11.33 3.10
C MET A 272 -15.17 -11.70 4.56
N LYS A 273 -16.08 -12.64 4.84
CA LYS A 273 -16.16 -13.28 6.16
C LYS A 273 -14.96 -14.22 6.39
N PRO A 274 -14.58 -14.51 7.66
CA PRO A 274 -13.48 -15.43 7.96
C PRO A 274 -13.65 -16.88 7.50
N ASP A 275 -14.85 -17.27 7.04
CA ASP A 275 -15.13 -18.56 6.38
C ASP A 275 -14.95 -18.52 4.85
N GLY A 276 -14.58 -17.37 4.29
CA GLY A 276 -14.40 -17.14 2.85
C GLY A 276 -15.66 -16.71 2.10
N SER A 277 -16.80 -16.60 2.78
CA SER A 277 -18.08 -16.17 2.18
C SER A 277 -18.21 -14.64 2.12
N GLU A 278 -19.26 -14.15 1.45
CA GLU A 278 -19.59 -12.71 1.36
C GLU A 278 -18.45 -11.82 0.85
N ILE A 279 -17.76 -12.26 -0.19
CA ILE A 279 -16.75 -11.43 -0.86
C ILE A 279 -17.39 -10.14 -1.39
N ARG A 280 -16.81 -8.99 -1.04
CA ARG A 280 -17.22 -7.67 -1.50
C ARG A 280 -16.01 -6.89 -2.02
N LYS A 281 -16.13 -6.29 -3.21
CA LYS A 281 -15.15 -5.33 -3.76
C LYS A 281 -15.37 -3.94 -3.16
N ILE A 282 -14.36 -3.42 -2.45
CA ILE A 282 -14.42 -2.16 -1.69
C ILE A 282 -13.96 -0.97 -2.52
N THR A 283 -12.93 -1.09 -3.36
CA THR A 283 -12.46 0.01 -4.23
C THR A 283 -12.76 -0.28 -5.69
N ASN A 284 -12.80 0.75 -6.55
CA ASN A 284 -12.85 0.60 -8.01
C ASN A 284 -11.98 1.67 -8.69
N PHE A 285 -10.74 1.78 -8.23
CA PHE A 285 -9.90 2.96 -8.46
C PHE A 285 -9.21 2.98 -9.82
N LYS A 286 -9.34 1.89 -10.60
CA LYS A 286 -8.70 1.69 -11.91
C LYS A 286 -7.18 1.90 -11.90
N SER A 287 -6.60 1.74 -10.71
CA SER A 287 -5.21 1.91 -10.35
C SER A 287 -4.91 0.90 -9.24
N MET A 288 -3.68 0.84 -8.74
CA MET A 288 -3.36 -0.04 -7.61
C MET A 288 -3.94 0.55 -6.34
N SER A 289 -4.84 -0.18 -5.69
CA SER A 289 -5.25 0.02 -4.29
C SER A 289 -4.55 -1.05 -3.46
N TRP A 290 -3.70 -0.62 -2.55
CA TRP A 290 -2.67 -1.44 -1.92
C TRP A 290 -2.63 -1.23 -0.41
N ALA A 291 -2.13 -2.22 0.33
CA ALA A 291 -1.96 -2.20 1.78
C ALA A 291 -3.17 -1.65 2.57
N PRO A 292 -4.35 -2.31 2.50
CA PRO A 292 -5.52 -1.86 3.26
C PRO A 292 -5.37 -2.12 4.76
N TYR A 293 -5.93 -1.23 5.57
CA TYR A 293 -6.05 -1.42 7.02
C TYR A 293 -7.34 -0.78 7.54
N PHE A 294 -8.04 -1.47 8.45
CA PHE A 294 -9.24 -0.91 9.07
C PHE A 294 -8.88 0.14 10.12
N HIS A 295 -9.69 1.19 10.22
CA HIS A 295 -9.73 2.00 11.43
C HIS A 295 -10.35 1.18 12.59
N PRO A 296 -9.87 1.30 13.85
CA PRO A 296 -10.38 0.53 14.99
C PRO A 296 -11.88 0.71 15.28
N SER A 297 -12.53 1.77 14.79
CA SER A 297 -13.98 1.92 14.86
C SER A 297 -14.76 0.97 13.93
N GLY A 298 -14.10 0.42 12.91
CA GLY A 298 -14.72 -0.42 11.89
C GLY A 298 -15.45 0.34 10.78
N ASP A 299 -15.53 1.66 10.84
CA ASP A 299 -16.35 2.46 9.91
C ASP A 299 -15.70 2.67 8.52
N TYR A 300 -14.38 2.57 8.43
CA TYR A 300 -13.64 2.81 7.19
C TYR A 300 -12.31 2.08 7.13
N ILE A 301 -11.76 2.04 5.92
CA ILE A 301 -10.49 1.42 5.55
C ILE A 301 -9.58 2.51 5.00
N ILE A 302 -8.32 2.54 5.43
CA ILE A 302 -7.25 3.32 4.80
C ILE A 302 -6.46 2.41 3.88
N PHE A 303 -5.98 2.94 2.75
CA PHE A 303 -5.17 2.20 1.77
C PHE A 303 -4.25 3.15 1.01
N ALA A 304 -3.23 2.63 0.36
CA ALA A 304 -2.36 3.37 -0.54
C ALA A 304 -2.81 3.22 -1.99
N SER A 305 -2.67 4.26 -2.82
CA SER A 305 -2.94 4.15 -4.24
C SER A 305 -2.04 4.97 -5.13
N ASN A 306 -1.76 4.43 -6.32
CA ASN A 306 -1.01 5.10 -7.38
C ASN A 306 -1.87 5.83 -8.42
N LYS A 307 -3.11 6.19 -8.05
CA LYS A 307 -4.09 6.88 -8.91
C LYS A 307 -3.53 8.12 -9.60
N LEU A 308 -2.61 8.84 -8.96
CA LEU A 308 -2.03 10.09 -9.46
C LEU A 308 -0.67 9.92 -10.18
N GLY A 309 -0.24 8.67 -10.41
CA GLY A 309 0.95 8.38 -11.21
C GLY A 309 1.63 7.08 -10.77
N PHE A 310 2.29 6.41 -11.71
CA PHE A 310 2.85 5.07 -11.50
C PHE A 310 3.79 4.97 -10.28
N THR A 311 4.59 6.00 -10.01
CA THR A 311 5.52 6.08 -8.88
C THR A 311 5.00 6.89 -7.70
N ASN A 312 3.79 7.47 -7.82
CA ASN A 312 3.19 8.31 -6.79
C ASN A 312 2.14 7.53 -6.00
N PHE A 313 2.52 6.93 -4.87
CA PHE A 313 1.61 6.28 -3.96
C PHE A 313 1.22 7.22 -2.82
N GLU A 314 -0.07 7.41 -2.64
CA GLU A 314 -0.64 8.27 -1.60
C GLU A 314 -1.72 7.53 -0.83
N LEU A 315 -2.03 8.01 0.38
CA LEU A 315 -3.03 7.40 1.24
C LEU A 315 -4.43 7.90 0.90
N TYR A 316 -5.42 7.00 0.96
CA TYR A 316 -6.83 7.25 0.74
C TYR A 316 -7.70 6.51 1.78
N LEU A 317 -8.88 7.03 2.06
CA LEU A 317 -9.92 6.41 2.89
C LEU A 317 -11.07 5.95 2.02
N VAL A 318 -11.74 4.88 2.42
CA VAL A 318 -13.03 4.44 1.87
C VAL A 318 -13.90 3.92 3.00
N ASP A 319 -15.21 4.17 2.96
CA ASP A 319 -16.13 3.62 3.95
C ASP A 319 -16.06 2.09 3.93
N ALA A 320 -16.21 1.44 5.10
CA ALA A 320 -16.05 0.00 5.23
C ALA A 320 -16.98 -0.81 4.29
N PRO A 321 -18.22 -0.35 4.01
CA PRO A 321 -19.06 -0.96 3.00
C PRO A 321 -18.60 -0.76 1.54
N GLY A 322 -17.74 0.21 1.25
CA GLY A 322 -17.28 0.59 -0.08
C GLY A 322 -18.35 1.28 -0.92
N GLN A 323 -19.27 2.04 -0.30
CA GLN A 323 -20.39 2.71 -0.96
C GLN A 323 -20.06 4.14 -1.41
N ARG A 324 -18.96 4.74 -0.95
CA ARG A 324 -18.59 6.10 -1.28
C ARG A 324 -17.26 6.18 -2.01
N GLU A 325 -17.09 7.25 -2.78
CA GLU A 325 -15.84 7.52 -3.45
C GLU A 325 -14.72 7.73 -2.42
N PRO A 326 -13.55 7.10 -2.61
CA PRO A 326 -12.45 7.27 -1.68
C PRO A 326 -11.95 8.72 -1.54
N VAL A 327 -11.60 9.09 -0.32
CA VAL A 327 -11.12 10.42 0.07
C VAL A 327 -9.60 10.41 0.22
N ARG A 328 -8.90 11.37 -0.38
CA ARG A 328 -7.43 11.47 -0.31
C ARG A 328 -6.96 11.93 1.08
N VAL A 329 -5.84 11.39 1.56
CA VAL A 329 -5.26 11.65 2.90
C VAL A 329 -3.90 12.31 2.82
N THR A 330 -2.99 11.83 1.97
CA THR A 330 -1.69 12.48 1.74
C THR A 330 -1.69 13.15 0.37
N GLU A 331 -1.06 14.33 0.26
CA GLU A 331 -1.08 15.12 -0.97
C GLU A 331 0.30 15.35 -1.58
N ARG A 332 1.29 14.65 -1.04
CA ARG A 332 2.68 14.77 -1.45
C ARG A 332 3.03 13.71 -2.48
N ALA A 333 3.63 14.15 -3.59
CA ALA A 333 4.23 13.24 -4.55
C ALA A 333 5.35 12.39 -3.93
N GLY A 334 5.29 11.07 -4.15
CA GLY A 334 6.30 10.13 -3.69
C GLY A 334 5.67 8.80 -3.28
N PHE A 335 6.20 8.21 -2.23
CA PHE A 335 5.63 6.99 -1.67
C PHE A 335 5.17 7.26 -0.25
N ASP A 336 3.87 7.13 -0.03
CA ASP A 336 3.21 6.91 1.25
C ASP A 336 2.41 5.61 1.14
N GLY A 337 2.66 4.66 2.04
CA GLY A 337 1.99 3.38 2.03
C GLY A 337 2.10 2.61 3.33
N LEU A 338 1.52 1.42 3.36
CA LEU A 338 1.48 0.55 4.54
C LEU A 338 0.95 1.30 5.80
N PRO A 339 -0.20 1.97 5.70
CA PRO A 339 -0.79 2.71 6.81
C PRO A 339 -1.35 1.77 7.89
N VAL A 340 -1.16 2.13 9.16
CA VAL A 340 -1.69 1.39 10.31
C VAL A 340 -2.14 2.39 11.38
N PHE A 341 -3.39 2.28 11.83
CA PHE A 341 -3.91 3.07 12.94
C PHE A 341 -3.45 2.51 14.29
N SER A 342 -3.24 3.38 15.27
CA SER A 342 -3.09 2.93 16.66
C SER A 342 -4.40 2.30 17.18
N PRO A 343 -4.35 1.41 18.18
CA PRO A 343 -5.54 0.70 18.67
C PRO A 343 -6.66 1.63 19.19
N ASP A 344 -6.29 2.80 19.70
CA ASP A 344 -7.21 3.84 20.16
C ASP A 344 -7.76 4.73 19.03
N GLY A 345 -7.28 4.57 17.79
CA GLY A 345 -7.69 5.33 16.62
C GLY A 345 -7.19 6.78 16.58
N THR A 346 -6.27 7.17 17.47
CA THR A 346 -5.83 8.58 17.59
C THR A 346 -4.53 8.89 16.85
N ARG A 347 -3.81 7.87 16.37
CA ARG A 347 -2.55 8.01 15.63
C ARG A 347 -2.56 7.17 14.36
N LEU A 348 -1.78 7.61 13.37
CA LEU A 348 -1.49 6.88 12.15
C LEU A 348 0.02 6.69 12.02
N CYS A 349 0.46 5.44 11.84
CA CYS A 349 1.80 5.10 11.40
C CYS A 349 1.76 4.74 9.91
N TRP A 350 2.73 5.16 9.12
CA TRP A 350 2.86 4.73 7.73
C TRP A 350 4.32 4.73 7.28
N THR A 351 4.58 4.06 6.16
CA THR A 351 5.89 4.10 5.51
C THR A 351 5.91 5.22 4.48
N SER A 352 6.90 6.11 4.55
CA SER A 352 7.05 7.20 3.59
C SER A 352 8.49 7.35 3.13
N ASN A 353 8.67 7.79 1.88
CA ASN A 353 9.95 8.29 1.37
C ASN A 353 10.10 9.82 1.51
N ALA A 354 9.37 10.45 2.42
CA ALA A 354 9.49 11.88 2.79
C ALA A 354 10.79 12.21 3.52
N THR A 355 11.89 11.56 3.14
CA THR A 355 13.22 11.75 3.71
C THR A 355 14.10 12.51 2.71
N PRO A 356 15.17 13.18 3.17
CA PRO A 356 16.09 13.89 2.28
C PRO A 356 16.69 12.95 1.21
N GLU A 357 17.05 11.72 1.61
CA GLU A 357 17.66 10.70 0.75
C GLU A 357 16.65 9.86 -0.05
N LYS A 358 15.34 10.16 0.05
CA LYS A 358 14.24 9.39 -0.56
C LYS A 358 14.18 7.92 -0.15
N GLN A 359 14.81 7.58 0.97
CA GLN A 359 14.71 6.27 1.60
C GLN A 359 13.38 6.13 2.34
N SER A 360 12.76 4.96 2.22
CA SER A 360 11.52 4.66 2.94
C SER A 360 11.80 4.50 4.43
N GLN A 361 11.08 5.25 5.26
CA GLN A 361 11.16 5.20 6.72
C GLN A 361 9.75 5.25 7.31
N LEU A 362 9.61 4.95 8.59
CA LEU A 362 8.35 5.06 9.30
C LEU A 362 8.08 6.49 9.73
N PHE A 363 6.84 6.92 9.59
CA PHE A 363 6.30 8.20 10.03
C PHE A 363 5.12 7.96 10.95
N LEU A 364 4.94 8.87 11.91
CA LEU A 364 3.85 8.86 12.87
C LEU A 364 3.18 10.23 12.92
N ALA A 365 1.85 10.26 13.02
CA ALA A 365 1.07 11.48 13.18
C ALA A 365 -0.10 11.27 14.13
N ASN A 366 -0.61 12.38 14.66
CA ASN A 366 -1.96 12.43 15.22
C ASN A 366 -2.98 12.32 14.09
N TRP A 367 -4.05 11.58 14.32
CA TRP A 367 -5.12 11.32 13.37
C TRP A 367 -6.43 12.03 13.78
N ASP A 368 -7.02 12.79 12.87
CA ASP A 368 -8.36 13.36 13.04
C ASP A 368 -9.45 12.41 12.53
N HIS A 369 -9.87 11.50 13.41
CA HIS A 369 -10.95 10.56 13.13
C HIS A 369 -12.28 11.25 12.80
N ARG A 370 -12.60 12.37 13.47
CA ARG A 370 -13.87 13.08 13.26
C ARG A 370 -13.89 13.76 11.88
N GLY A 371 -12.80 14.42 11.51
CA GLY A 371 -12.62 15.00 10.18
C GLY A 371 -12.72 13.93 9.09
N ALA A 372 -12.10 12.77 9.30
CA ALA A 372 -12.18 11.64 8.36
C ALA A 372 -13.61 11.15 8.13
N LEU A 373 -14.40 10.96 9.20
CA LEU A 373 -15.82 10.57 9.08
C LEU A 373 -16.66 11.64 8.38
N ALA A 374 -16.43 12.92 8.69
CA ALA A 374 -17.14 14.02 8.04
C ALA A 374 -16.84 14.07 6.54
N ALA A 375 -15.57 13.91 6.14
CA ALA A 375 -15.17 13.89 4.75
C ALA A 375 -15.75 12.69 3.98
N LEU A 376 -15.73 11.50 4.58
CA LEU A 376 -16.38 10.32 4.00
C LEU A 376 -17.89 10.51 3.88
N GLY A 377 -18.56 11.10 4.87
CA GLY A 377 -19.99 11.40 4.82
C GLY A 377 -20.38 12.42 3.74
N GLN A 378 -19.44 13.24 3.30
CA GLN A 378 -19.62 14.19 2.18
C GLN A 378 -19.15 13.62 0.84
N ALA A 379 -18.37 12.55 0.84
CA ALA A 379 -17.88 11.92 -0.39
C ALA A 379 -19.07 11.40 -1.22
N PRO A 380 -19.04 11.58 -2.57
CA PRO A 380 -20.09 11.10 -3.44
C PRO A 380 -20.36 9.60 -3.24
N GLU A 381 -21.63 9.21 -3.32
CA GLU A 381 -21.96 7.79 -3.39
C GLU A 381 -21.43 7.21 -4.70
N ARG A 382 -20.80 6.04 -4.60
CA ARG A 382 -20.45 5.25 -5.75
C ARG A 382 -21.72 4.67 -6.34
N ILE A 383 -21.89 4.84 -7.64
CA ILE A 383 -22.89 4.10 -8.40
C ILE A 383 -22.39 2.65 -8.51
N THR A 384 -22.71 1.82 -7.52
CA THR A 384 -22.32 0.40 -7.47
C THR A 384 -23.23 -0.49 -8.30
N SER A 385 -24.33 0.05 -8.82
CA SER A 385 -25.18 -0.67 -9.75
C SER A 385 -24.48 -0.73 -11.11
N GLN A 386 -24.24 -1.94 -11.62
CA GLN A 386 -24.76 -2.20 -12.97
C GLN A 386 -26.19 -1.70 -12.90
N ALA A 387 -26.51 -0.55 -13.51
CA ALA A 387 -27.89 -0.13 -13.60
C ALA A 387 -28.66 -1.37 -14.04
N ALA A 388 -29.59 -1.85 -13.21
CA ALA A 388 -30.47 -2.91 -13.64
C ALA A 388 -31.06 -2.37 -14.93
N LEU A 389 -30.68 -2.98 -16.05
CA LEU A 389 -31.22 -2.56 -17.32
C LEU A 389 -32.73 -2.63 -17.14
N SER A 390 -33.43 -1.54 -17.48
CA SER A 390 -34.89 -1.56 -17.42
C SER A 390 -35.38 -2.80 -18.17
N PRO A 391 -36.54 -3.39 -17.83
CA PRO A 391 -36.98 -4.67 -18.40
C PRO A 391 -36.94 -4.77 -19.94
N GLY A 392 -36.86 -3.64 -20.66
CA GLY A 392 -36.72 -3.56 -22.12
C GLY A 392 -35.30 -3.34 -22.67
N VAL A 393 -34.26 -3.22 -21.84
CA VAL A 393 -32.87 -3.08 -22.29
C VAL A 393 -32.11 -4.37 -22.00
N SER A 394 -31.58 -5.02 -23.04
CA SER A 394 -30.78 -6.24 -22.92
C SER A 394 -29.30 -5.95 -23.24
N ILE A 395 -28.42 -6.85 -22.83
CA ILE A 395 -27.01 -6.82 -23.24
C ILE A 395 -26.89 -6.88 -24.77
N ASP A 396 -27.79 -7.59 -25.44
CA ASP A 396 -27.78 -7.71 -26.89
C ASP A 396 -28.16 -6.39 -27.57
N ASN A 397 -29.12 -5.64 -27.02
CA ASN A 397 -29.46 -4.29 -27.50
C ASN A 397 -28.25 -3.34 -27.36
N LEU A 398 -27.52 -3.42 -26.25
CA LEU A 398 -26.30 -2.62 -26.05
C LEU A 398 -25.19 -3.02 -27.04
N LYS A 399 -24.99 -4.32 -27.24
CA LYS A 399 -23.99 -4.83 -28.20
C LYS A 399 -24.32 -4.41 -29.63
N GLU A 400 -25.59 -4.38 -30.02
CA GLU A 400 -26.01 -3.90 -31.34
C GLU A 400 -25.56 -2.46 -31.57
N HIS A 401 -25.90 -1.55 -30.64
CA HIS A 401 -25.52 -0.14 -30.75
C HIS A 401 -24.02 0.08 -30.72
N VAL A 402 -23.31 -0.59 -29.82
CA VAL A 402 -21.84 -0.47 -29.70
C VAL A 402 -21.15 -1.01 -30.94
N THR A 403 -21.58 -2.16 -31.46
CA THR A 403 -20.99 -2.79 -32.65
C THR A 403 -21.14 -1.87 -33.86
N TYR A 404 -22.32 -1.29 -34.07
CA TYR A 404 -22.52 -0.36 -35.18
C TYR A 404 -21.73 0.96 -34.98
N LEU A 405 -21.83 1.60 -33.81
CA LEU A 405 -21.20 2.90 -33.56
C LEU A 405 -19.66 2.83 -33.47
N ALA A 406 -19.11 1.64 -33.30
CA ALA A 406 -17.67 1.38 -33.33
C ALA A 406 -17.21 0.63 -34.59
N SER A 407 -18.09 0.42 -35.58
CA SER A 407 -17.72 -0.34 -36.78
C SER A 407 -16.76 0.45 -37.68
N ASP A 408 -15.95 -0.28 -38.44
CA ASP A 408 -15.06 0.27 -39.46
C ASP A 408 -15.84 1.00 -40.57
N GLU A 409 -17.13 0.70 -40.74
CA GLU A 409 -18.02 1.36 -41.73
C GLU A 409 -18.22 2.85 -41.46
N LEU A 410 -17.96 3.28 -40.22
CA LEU A 410 -18.02 4.69 -39.84
C LEU A 410 -16.72 5.42 -40.16
N GLU A 411 -15.62 4.75 -40.52
CA GLU A 411 -14.36 5.38 -40.96
C GLU A 411 -13.81 6.48 -39.99
N GLY A 412 -14.26 6.48 -38.72
CA GLY A 412 -13.93 7.49 -37.71
C GLY A 412 -14.85 8.72 -37.65
N ARG A 413 -14.86 9.40 -36.49
CA ARG A 413 -15.83 10.46 -36.13
C ARG A 413 -15.20 11.86 -36.02
N ARG A 414 -14.28 12.20 -36.93
CA ARG A 414 -13.74 13.58 -37.02
C ARG A 414 -14.84 14.56 -37.42
N THR A 415 -14.70 15.82 -37.00
CA THR A 415 -15.66 16.87 -37.34
C THR A 415 -15.85 16.99 -38.85
N GLY A 416 -17.11 16.95 -39.30
CA GLY A 416 -17.47 17.01 -40.73
C GLY A 416 -17.25 15.73 -41.53
N SER A 417 -16.78 14.63 -40.91
CA SER A 417 -16.55 13.35 -41.61
C SER A 417 -17.85 12.70 -42.08
N LYS A 418 -17.74 11.74 -43.01
CA LYS A 418 -18.87 10.89 -43.40
C LYS A 418 -19.33 10.02 -42.22
N GLY A 419 -18.40 9.60 -41.38
CA GLY A 419 -18.63 8.80 -40.18
C GLY A 419 -19.50 9.46 -39.13
N ILE A 420 -19.21 10.73 -38.79
CA ILE A 420 -20.00 11.46 -37.79
C ILE A 420 -21.44 11.67 -38.29
N ARG A 421 -21.64 11.89 -39.60
CA ARG A 421 -22.98 11.97 -40.21
C ARG A 421 -23.75 10.65 -40.10
N LYS A 422 -23.13 9.52 -40.49
CA LYS A 422 -23.74 8.19 -40.36
C LYS A 422 -24.12 7.85 -38.91
N ALA A 423 -23.24 8.19 -37.96
CA ALA A 423 -23.52 7.96 -36.54
C ALA A 423 -24.68 8.84 -36.03
N ALA A 424 -24.72 10.11 -36.44
CA ALA A 424 -25.84 11.01 -36.12
C ALA A 424 -27.16 10.50 -36.71
N ASP A 425 -27.17 10.04 -37.97
CA ASP A 425 -28.36 9.47 -38.62
C ASP A 425 -28.88 8.22 -37.89
N TYR A 426 -27.96 7.33 -37.49
CA TYR A 426 -28.29 6.14 -36.71
C TYR A 426 -28.96 6.52 -35.37
N ILE A 427 -28.34 7.41 -34.60
CA ILE A 427 -28.89 7.88 -33.32
C ILE A 427 -30.26 8.51 -33.54
N ARG A 428 -30.39 9.40 -34.53
CA ARG A 428 -31.66 10.06 -34.87
C ARG A 428 -32.77 9.04 -35.15
N GLN A 429 -32.48 8.05 -35.98
CA GLN A 429 -33.45 7.00 -36.32
C GLN A 429 -33.90 6.21 -35.08
N HIS A 430 -32.98 5.89 -34.18
CA HIS A 430 -33.32 5.19 -32.93
C HIS A 430 -34.14 6.05 -31.98
N LEU A 431 -33.85 7.35 -31.84
CA LEU A 431 -34.65 8.27 -31.04
C LEU A 431 -36.08 8.42 -31.61
N THR A 432 -36.21 8.58 -32.93
CA THR A 432 -37.53 8.64 -33.60
C THR A 432 -38.32 7.35 -33.41
N ARG A 433 -37.70 6.19 -33.59
CA ARG A 433 -38.36 4.89 -33.36
C ARG A 433 -38.80 4.68 -31.91
N ALA A 434 -38.07 5.26 -30.96
CA ALA A 434 -38.44 5.24 -29.55
C ALA A 434 -39.58 6.22 -29.19
N GLY A 435 -40.11 6.98 -30.15
CA GLY A 435 -41.20 7.93 -29.95
C GLY A 435 -40.77 9.21 -29.21
N LEU A 436 -39.46 9.45 -29.08
CA LEU A 436 -38.95 10.65 -28.45
C LEU A 436 -39.23 11.87 -29.34
N GLN A 437 -39.46 13.01 -28.68
CA GLN A 437 -39.64 14.29 -29.36
C GLN A 437 -38.35 15.10 -29.24
N PRO A 438 -37.89 15.77 -30.30
CA PRO A 438 -36.74 16.66 -30.23
C PRO A 438 -37.02 17.82 -29.26
N ILE A 439 -35.98 18.27 -28.55
CA ILE A 439 -36.06 19.39 -27.62
C ILE A 439 -35.01 20.40 -28.08
N GLY A 440 -35.43 21.59 -28.49
CA GLY A 440 -34.49 22.61 -28.96
C GLY A 440 -35.14 23.73 -29.75
N PRO A 441 -34.36 24.73 -30.18
CA PRO A 441 -34.86 25.84 -31.00
C PRO A 441 -35.39 25.37 -32.36
N GLU A 442 -34.92 24.23 -32.86
CA GLU A 442 -35.41 23.57 -34.06
C GLU A 442 -36.45 22.50 -33.66
N GLN A 443 -37.73 22.91 -33.56
CA GLN A 443 -38.82 22.11 -32.96
C GLN A 443 -39.09 20.74 -33.60
N ASP A 444 -38.50 20.46 -34.78
CA ASP A 444 -38.68 19.21 -35.54
C ASP A 444 -37.36 18.47 -35.82
N SER A 445 -36.26 18.85 -35.15
CA SER A 445 -34.93 18.28 -35.40
C SER A 445 -34.22 17.85 -34.12
N PHE A 446 -33.63 16.65 -34.13
CA PHE A 446 -32.70 16.22 -33.08
C PHE A 446 -31.29 16.82 -33.24
N ASP A 447 -31.08 17.61 -34.29
CA ASP A 447 -29.79 18.22 -34.56
C ASP A 447 -29.65 19.53 -33.76
N HIS A 448 -28.50 19.70 -33.12
CA HIS A 448 -28.16 20.90 -32.37
C HIS A 448 -26.98 21.58 -33.03
N THR A 449 -27.22 22.76 -33.60
CA THR A 449 -26.16 23.58 -34.18
C THR A 449 -25.40 24.32 -33.07
N PHE A 450 -24.08 24.24 -33.08
CA PHE A 450 -23.20 25.03 -32.23
C PHE A 450 -21.98 25.48 -33.03
N GLU A 451 -21.46 26.65 -32.69
CA GLU A 451 -20.23 27.16 -33.27
C GLU A 451 -19.01 26.48 -32.63
N PHE A 452 -18.01 26.14 -33.44
CA PHE A 452 -16.72 25.65 -32.95
C PHE A 452 -15.58 26.20 -33.80
N THR A 453 -14.42 26.39 -33.19
CA THR A 453 -13.20 26.82 -33.90
C THR A 453 -12.50 25.60 -34.51
N GLY A 454 -12.57 25.48 -35.83
CA GLY A 454 -11.97 24.39 -36.60
C GLY A 454 -10.48 24.60 -36.88
N GLY A 455 -9.64 24.48 -35.86
CA GLY A 455 -8.19 24.59 -35.97
C GLY A 455 -7.68 26.04 -35.92
N VAL A 456 -6.49 26.21 -35.33
CA VAL A 456 -5.75 27.47 -35.31
C VAL A 456 -4.61 27.29 -36.32
N GLU A 457 -4.59 28.06 -37.40
CA GLU A 457 -3.36 28.21 -38.18
C GLU A 457 -2.33 28.90 -37.29
N LEU A 458 -1.27 28.18 -36.93
CA LEU A 458 -0.06 28.80 -36.41
C LEU A 458 0.60 29.51 -37.60
N VAL A 459 0.32 30.81 -37.72
CA VAL A 459 1.02 31.69 -38.66
C VAL A 459 2.45 31.91 -38.19
#